data_AF-A0A1X2FVF8-F1
#
_entry.id   AF-A0A1X2FVF8-F1
#
_cell.length_a   1.000
_cell.length_b   1.000
_cell.length_c   1.000
_cell.angle_alpha   90.00
_cell.angle_beta   90.00
_cell.angle_gamma   90.00
#
_symmetry.space_group_name_H-M   'P 1'
#
loop_
_entity.id
_entity.type
_entity.pdbx_description
1 polymer ?
#
loop_
_entity_poly.entity_id
_entity_poly.type
_entity_poly.pdbx_seq_one_letter_code
_entity_poly.pdbx_strand_id
1 'polypeptide(L)'
;MKKKQTKEVNNNRCQEEKLIDYFYSTKHTKFMHLLKISLKWKELYSSNEAKLSFVISILAAIIWLYLFNLVKIELFNQIIRDITLSLFESLIGMLGFIISGLAILTGTITKRVIESINNKKMIKNLISILYSFYFIGAFIGMTIIVYIGMYLMSFSDIVATSYTTIIISFILSYMFCFSIFYSIALLGTCLRIFLVSYEFSNENQKANEQ
;
A
#
# COMPACT_ATOMS: atom_id res chain seq x y z
N MET A 1 -32.62 25.95 20.38
CA MET A 1 -32.06 24.96 19.45
C MET A 1 -30.96 25.49 18.52
N LYS A 2 -30.98 26.76 18.05
CA LYS A 2 -29.93 27.33 17.15
C LYS A 2 -28.48 27.32 17.70
N LYS A 3 -28.25 27.53 19.01
CA LYS A 3 -26.88 27.61 19.60
C LYS A 3 -26.09 26.30 19.65
N LYS A 4 -26.74 25.13 19.54
CA LYS A 4 -26.08 23.81 19.64
C LYS A 4 -25.48 23.39 18.29
N GLN A 5 -26.20 23.64 17.19
CA GLN A 5 -25.71 23.39 15.83
C GLN A 5 -24.52 24.29 15.44
N THR A 6 -24.50 25.56 15.89
CA THR A 6 -23.37 26.47 15.59
C THR A 6 -22.08 26.05 16.31
N LYS A 7 -22.16 25.37 17.45
CA LYS A 7 -20.99 24.86 18.19
C LYS A 7 -20.39 23.60 17.56
N GLU A 8 -21.20 22.67 17.05
CA GLU A 8 -20.70 21.47 16.35
C GLU A 8 -20.05 21.81 15.02
N VAL A 9 -20.63 22.74 14.25
CA VAL A 9 -20.05 23.19 12.97
C VAL A 9 -18.72 23.93 13.18
N ASN A 10 -18.61 24.75 14.22
CA ASN A 10 -17.35 25.43 14.56
C ASN A 10 -16.27 24.47 15.11
N ASN A 11 -16.66 23.42 15.84
CA ASN A 11 -15.71 22.43 16.35
C ASN A 11 -15.12 21.58 15.21
N ASN A 12 -15.94 21.21 14.21
CA ASN A 12 -15.49 20.48 13.03
C ASN A 12 -14.58 21.34 12.13
N ARG A 13 -14.85 22.66 12.01
CA ARG A 13 -14.01 23.61 11.26
C ARG A 13 -12.64 23.82 11.91
N CYS A 14 -12.61 23.94 13.25
CA CYS A 14 -11.37 24.11 14.02
C CYS A 14 -10.51 22.83 14.06
N GLN A 15 -11.12 21.64 13.97
CA GLN A 15 -10.40 20.38 13.77
C GLN A 15 -9.85 20.23 12.33
N GLU A 16 -10.57 20.71 11.32
CA GLU A 16 -10.11 20.72 9.92
C GLU A 16 -8.94 21.69 9.70
N GLU A 17 -8.98 22.91 10.25
CA GLU A 17 -7.86 23.86 10.19
C GLU A 17 -6.63 23.33 10.92
N LYS A 18 -6.80 22.70 12.09
CA LYS A 18 -5.68 22.06 12.81
C LYS A 18 -5.08 20.88 12.05
N LEU A 19 -5.85 20.14 11.25
CA LEU A 19 -5.32 19.07 10.41
C LEU A 19 -4.51 19.64 9.23
N ILE A 20 -4.99 20.71 8.59
CA ILE A 20 -4.31 21.35 7.46
C ILE A 20 -3.01 22.04 7.92
N ASP A 21 -3.02 22.74 9.06
CA ASP A 21 -1.82 23.33 9.67
C ASP A 21 -0.84 22.25 10.17
N TYR A 22 -1.35 21.10 10.64
CA TYR A 22 -0.53 19.95 10.97
C TYR A 22 0.11 19.30 9.74
N PHE A 23 -0.57 19.29 8.59
CA PHE A 23 -0.02 18.80 7.31
C PHE A 23 1.02 19.75 6.70
N TYR A 24 0.94 21.06 6.96
CA TYR A 24 1.89 22.07 6.47
C TYR A 24 3.11 22.29 7.38
N SER A 25 3.10 21.79 8.62
CA SER A 25 4.23 21.91 9.53
C SER A 25 5.32 20.87 9.20
N THR A 26 6.33 21.32 8.46
CA THR A 26 7.54 20.61 7.97
C THR A 26 8.47 20.08 9.08
N LYS A 27 7.94 19.72 10.26
CA LYS A 27 8.72 19.35 11.45
C LYS A 27 8.48 17.92 11.96
N HIS A 28 7.54 17.17 11.38
CA HIS A 28 7.21 15.79 11.79
C HIS A 28 7.25 14.75 10.67
N THR A 29 8.16 14.90 9.71
CA THR A 29 8.39 14.02 8.55
C THR A 29 9.11 12.70 8.87
N LYS A 30 9.01 12.19 10.10
CA LYS A 30 9.58 10.87 10.43
C LYS A 30 8.64 9.78 9.95
N PHE A 31 9.14 8.91 9.06
CA PHE A 31 8.47 7.74 8.49
C PHE A 31 7.55 7.01 9.49
N MET A 32 8.09 6.68 10.67
CA MET A 32 7.38 5.97 11.73
C MET A 32 6.22 6.75 12.33
N HIS A 33 6.30 8.08 12.40
CA HIS A 33 5.26 8.94 12.96
C HIS A 33 4.07 9.06 12.00
N LEU A 34 4.35 9.17 10.69
CA LEU A 34 3.34 9.21 9.64
C LEU A 34 2.62 7.86 9.45
N LEU A 35 3.35 6.74 9.56
CA LEU A 35 2.73 5.41 9.58
C LEU A 35 1.85 5.18 10.82
N LYS A 36 2.27 5.67 12.00
CA LYS A 36 1.49 5.47 13.24
C LYS A 36 0.22 6.32 13.27
N ILE A 37 0.24 7.52 12.67
CA ILE A 37 -0.91 8.43 12.62
C ILE A 37 -1.93 8.05 11.55
N SER A 38 -1.51 7.44 10.44
CA SER A 38 -2.43 7.06 9.36
C SER A 38 -3.34 5.88 9.72
N LEU A 39 -3.07 5.13 10.80
CA LEU A 39 -3.85 3.94 11.23
C LEU A 39 -3.99 2.83 10.16
N LYS A 40 -3.25 2.93 9.04
CA LYS A 40 -3.33 2.02 7.88
C LYS A 40 -2.76 0.64 8.11
N TRP A 41 -2.04 0.43 9.20
CA TRP A 41 -1.71 -0.91 9.68
C TRP A 41 -2.95 -1.80 9.86
N LYS A 42 -4.13 -1.20 10.07
CA LYS A 42 -5.40 -1.92 10.12
C LYS A 42 -5.82 -2.45 8.75
N GLU A 43 -5.43 -1.80 7.65
CA GLU A 43 -5.67 -2.29 6.28
C GLU A 43 -4.90 -3.60 6.03
N LEU A 44 -3.74 -3.77 6.67
CA LEU A 44 -2.94 -4.99 6.60
C LEU A 44 -3.66 -6.25 7.12
N TYR A 45 -4.74 -6.12 7.89
CA TYR A 45 -5.50 -7.26 8.42
C TYR A 45 -7.02 -7.16 8.16
N SER A 46 -7.54 -5.97 7.90
CA SER A 46 -8.99 -5.72 7.78
C SER A 46 -9.45 -5.47 6.36
N SER A 47 -8.56 -5.23 5.40
CA SER A 47 -8.96 -5.00 4.02
C SER A 47 -9.39 -6.31 3.34
N ASN A 48 -10.22 -6.21 2.31
CA ASN A 48 -10.61 -7.38 1.52
C ASN A 48 -9.40 -7.99 0.79
N GLU A 49 -8.40 -7.18 0.45
CA GLU A 49 -7.14 -7.68 -0.13
C GLU A 49 -6.35 -8.52 0.88
N ALA A 50 -6.28 -8.10 2.15
CA ALA A 50 -5.57 -8.83 3.20
C ALA A 50 -6.20 -10.22 3.43
N LYS A 51 -7.54 -10.29 3.48
CA LYS A 51 -8.25 -11.58 3.61
C LYS A 51 -7.98 -12.52 2.44
N LEU A 52 -8.02 -11.99 1.22
CA LEU A 52 -7.76 -12.78 0.02
C LEU A 52 -6.30 -13.25 -0.05
N SER A 53 -5.36 -12.37 0.31
CA SER A 53 -3.93 -12.69 0.40
C SER A 53 -3.65 -13.77 1.45
N PHE A 54 -4.35 -13.72 2.58
CA PHE A 54 -4.23 -14.72 3.65
C PHE A 54 -4.68 -16.12 3.19
N VAL A 55 -5.80 -16.22 2.47
CA VAL A 55 -6.26 -17.51 1.95
C VAL A 55 -5.26 -18.09 0.96
N ILE A 56 -4.73 -17.26 0.05
CA ILE A 56 -3.75 -17.69 -0.95
C ILE A 56 -2.43 -18.10 -0.29
N SER A 57 -1.99 -17.39 0.75
CA SER A 57 -0.74 -17.72 1.45
C SER A 57 -0.82 -19.04 2.22
N ILE A 58 -2.00 -19.42 2.73
CA ILE A 58 -2.21 -20.77 3.31
C ILE A 58 -2.00 -21.84 2.24
N LEU A 59 -2.63 -21.68 1.07
CA LEU A 59 -2.51 -22.64 -0.03
C LEU A 59 -1.06 -22.77 -0.49
N ALA A 60 -0.36 -21.64 -0.64
CA ALA A 60 1.06 -21.63 -0.99
C ALA A 60 1.92 -22.36 0.06
N ALA A 61 1.67 -22.15 1.36
CA ALA A 61 2.41 -22.83 2.42
C ALA A 61 2.22 -24.36 2.41
N ILE A 62 1.01 -24.84 2.09
CA ILE A 62 0.73 -26.27 1.95
C ILE A 62 1.51 -26.86 0.77
N ILE A 63 1.54 -26.16 -0.37
CA ILE A 63 2.32 -26.58 -1.55
C ILE A 63 3.81 -26.67 -1.21
N TRP A 64 4.34 -25.67 -0.49
CA TRP A 64 5.73 -25.67 -0.03
C TRP A 64 6.06 -26.84 0.89
N LEU A 65 5.17 -27.18 1.82
CA LEU A 65 5.33 -28.36 2.69
C LEU A 65 5.34 -29.67 1.89
N TYR A 66 4.44 -29.81 0.93
CA TYR A 66 4.41 -30.99 0.07
C TYR A 66 5.71 -31.15 -0.71
N LEU A 67 6.23 -30.04 -1.28
CA LEU A 67 7.49 -30.03 -2.01
C LEU A 67 8.69 -30.38 -1.12
N PHE A 68 8.72 -29.84 0.11
CA PHE A 68 9.79 -30.11 1.08
C PHE A 68 9.90 -31.60 1.45
N ASN A 69 8.77 -32.31 1.57
CA ASN A 69 8.76 -33.73 1.92
C ASN A 69 9.07 -34.65 0.73
N LEU A 70 8.85 -34.19 -0.50
CA LEU A 70 9.00 -35.02 -1.71
C LEU A 70 10.42 -34.99 -2.29
N VAL A 71 11.16 -33.91 -2.04
CA VAL A 71 12.41 -33.58 -2.73
C VAL A 71 13.60 -33.58 -1.77
N LYS A 72 14.81 -33.86 -2.29
CA LYS A 72 16.05 -33.72 -1.52
C LYS A 72 16.32 -32.26 -1.15
N ILE A 73 16.92 -32.04 0.02
CA ILE A 73 17.17 -30.70 0.58
C ILE A 73 17.98 -29.80 -0.37
N GLU A 74 18.99 -30.34 -1.06
CA GLU A 74 19.81 -29.57 -2.03
C GLU A 74 18.98 -28.97 -3.17
N LEU A 75 18.10 -29.78 -3.77
CA LEU A 75 17.24 -29.35 -4.87
C LEU A 75 16.12 -28.42 -4.37
N PHE A 76 15.62 -28.66 -3.16
CA PHE A 76 14.69 -27.74 -2.50
C PHE A 76 15.30 -26.34 -2.29
N ASN A 77 16.54 -26.27 -1.77
CA ASN A 77 17.25 -25.02 -1.58
C ASN A 77 17.54 -24.31 -2.92
N GLN A 78 17.82 -25.07 -3.99
CA GLN A 78 17.95 -24.50 -5.33
C GLN A 78 16.65 -23.85 -5.82
N ILE A 79 15.52 -24.56 -5.70
CA ILE A 79 14.20 -24.03 -6.07
C ILE A 79 13.88 -22.75 -5.27
N ILE A 80 14.17 -22.74 -3.97
CA ILE A 80 13.98 -21.56 -3.11
C ILE A 80 14.80 -20.38 -3.64
N ARG A 81 16.07 -20.58 -3.99
CA ARG A 81 16.91 -19.50 -4.55
C ARG A 81 16.33 -18.95 -5.84
N ASP A 82 15.99 -19.82 -6.78
CA ASP A 82 15.50 -19.41 -8.10
C ASP A 82 14.19 -18.63 -7.98
N ILE A 83 13.23 -19.15 -7.21
CA ILE A 83 11.94 -18.48 -6.98
C ILE A 83 12.14 -17.16 -6.22
N THR A 84 12.99 -17.13 -5.19
CA THR A 84 13.26 -15.91 -4.41
C THR A 84 13.85 -14.81 -5.29
N LEU A 85 14.76 -15.16 -6.22
CA LEU A 85 15.34 -14.24 -7.19
C LEU A 85 14.28 -13.67 -8.15
N SER A 86 13.43 -14.53 -8.73
CA SER A 86 12.34 -14.06 -9.61
C SER A 86 11.32 -13.18 -8.87
N LEU A 87 11.00 -13.51 -7.61
CA LEU A 87 10.10 -12.70 -6.79
C LEU A 87 10.73 -11.36 -6.40
N PHE A 88 12.03 -11.32 -6.15
CA PHE A 88 12.78 -10.09 -5.90
C PHE A 88 12.70 -9.14 -7.10
N GLU A 89 12.94 -9.63 -8.32
CA GLU A 89 12.82 -8.84 -9.55
C GLU A 89 11.38 -8.32 -9.73
N SER A 90 10.38 -9.16 -9.46
CA SER A 90 8.97 -8.77 -9.50
C SER A 90 8.62 -7.66 -8.49
N LEU A 91 9.15 -7.75 -7.26
CA LEU A 91 8.94 -6.74 -6.21
C LEU A 91 9.55 -5.38 -6.57
N ILE A 92 10.73 -5.36 -7.19
CA ILE A 92 11.34 -4.12 -7.71
C ILE A 92 10.46 -3.53 -8.81
N GLY A 93 9.97 -4.37 -9.73
CA GLY A 93 9.02 -3.94 -10.77
C GLY A 93 7.75 -3.32 -10.19
N MET A 94 7.17 -3.95 -9.16
CA MET A 94 6.00 -3.39 -8.45
C MET A 94 6.32 -2.07 -7.75
N LEU A 95 7.50 -1.94 -7.13
CA LEU A 95 7.91 -0.69 -6.50
C LEU A 95 8.02 0.45 -7.54
N GLY A 96 8.59 0.17 -8.71
CA GLY A 96 8.60 1.11 -9.84
C GLY A 96 7.19 1.48 -10.29
N PHE A 97 6.31 0.51 -10.43
CA PHE A 97 4.90 0.73 -10.78
C PHE A 97 4.17 1.64 -9.77
N ILE A 98 4.36 1.43 -8.47
CA ILE A 98 3.79 2.27 -7.41
C ILE A 98 4.32 3.71 -7.49
N ILE A 99 5.62 3.91 -7.74
CA ILE A 99 6.21 5.25 -7.89
C ILE A 99 5.61 5.95 -9.12
N SER A 100 5.49 5.25 -10.25
CA SER A 100 4.85 5.80 -11.46
C SER A 100 3.38 6.14 -11.22
N GLY A 101 2.63 5.27 -10.54
CA GLY A 101 1.22 5.52 -10.18
C GLY A 101 1.06 6.74 -9.29
N LEU A 102 1.95 6.94 -8.32
CA LEU A 102 1.99 8.14 -7.49
C LEU A 102 2.32 9.38 -8.31
N ALA A 103 3.28 9.31 -9.24
CA ALA A 103 3.65 10.43 -10.11
C ALA A 103 2.50 10.85 -11.05
N ILE A 104 1.75 9.89 -11.60
CA ILE A 104 0.56 10.17 -12.41
C ILE A 104 -0.51 10.85 -11.55
N LEU A 105 -0.74 10.33 -10.33
CA LEU A 105 -1.70 10.91 -9.41
C LEU A 105 -1.33 12.35 -9.03
N THR A 106 -0.08 12.61 -8.63
CA THR A 106 0.37 13.95 -8.27
C THR A 106 0.39 14.90 -9.46
N GLY A 107 0.73 14.42 -10.66
CA GLY A 107 0.69 15.20 -11.90
C GLY A 107 -0.73 15.55 -12.35
N THR A 108 -1.71 14.69 -12.11
CA THR A 108 -3.12 14.93 -12.45
C THR A 108 -3.78 15.92 -11.49
N ILE A 109 -3.32 15.99 -10.23
CA ILE A 109 -3.82 16.93 -9.23
C ILE A 109 -3.30 18.33 -9.53
N THR A 110 -4.12 19.15 -10.20
CA THR A 110 -3.84 20.57 -10.45
C THR A 110 -4.28 21.43 -9.27
N LYS A 111 -3.67 22.62 -9.05
CA LYS A 111 -4.11 23.59 -8.02
C LYS A 111 -5.62 23.88 -8.05
N ARG A 112 -6.22 23.95 -9.25
CA ARG A 112 -7.67 24.13 -9.47
C ARG A 112 -8.52 22.97 -8.95
N VAL A 113 -8.00 21.74 -9.07
CA VAL A 113 -8.63 20.52 -8.54
C VAL A 113 -8.57 20.56 -7.01
N ILE A 114 -7.45 20.99 -6.41
CA ILE A 114 -7.32 21.16 -4.97
C ILE A 114 -8.30 22.21 -4.43
N GLU A 115 -8.41 23.37 -5.09
CA GLU A 115 -9.35 24.45 -4.70
C GLU A 115 -10.81 23.99 -4.79
N SER A 116 -11.18 23.26 -5.85
CA SER A 116 -12.53 22.73 -6.04
C SER A 116 -12.86 21.60 -5.06
N ILE A 117 -11.87 20.75 -4.72
CA ILE A 117 -11.98 19.69 -3.71
C ILE A 117 -12.05 20.30 -2.30
N ASN A 118 -11.37 21.41 -2.04
CA ASN A 118 -11.43 22.14 -0.76
C ASN A 118 -12.86 22.63 -0.48
N ASN A 119 -13.53 23.16 -1.50
CA ASN A 119 -14.93 23.58 -1.41
C ASN A 119 -15.89 22.42 -1.09
N LYS A 120 -15.50 21.17 -1.39
CA LYS A 120 -16.26 19.95 -1.07
C LYS A 120 -15.72 19.15 0.15
N LYS A 121 -14.72 19.67 0.90
CA LYS A 121 -14.06 18.98 2.03
C LYS A 121 -13.42 17.63 1.70
N MET A 122 -13.18 17.34 0.43
CA MET A 122 -12.68 16.04 -0.03
C MET A 122 -11.14 15.94 0.00
N ILE A 123 -10.43 17.00 0.44
CA ILE A 123 -8.95 17.04 0.50
C ILE A 123 -8.41 15.90 1.38
N LYS A 124 -9.13 15.56 2.46
CA LYS A 124 -8.77 14.47 3.36
C LYS A 124 -8.72 13.11 2.64
N ASN A 125 -9.62 12.85 1.69
CA ASN A 125 -9.61 11.60 0.92
C ASN A 125 -8.42 11.54 -0.03
N LEU A 126 -8.09 12.65 -0.70
CA LEU A 126 -6.94 12.73 -1.59
C LEU A 126 -5.63 12.48 -0.84
N ILE A 127 -5.45 13.17 0.28
CA ILE A 127 -4.29 12.99 1.16
C ILE A 127 -4.22 11.55 1.68
N SER A 128 -5.35 10.96 2.07
CA SER A 128 -5.39 9.56 2.49
C SER A 128 -4.85 8.63 1.40
N ILE A 129 -5.19 8.85 0.13
CA ILE A 129 -4.73 8.00 -0.98
C ILE A 129 -3.22 8.16 -1.22
N LEU A 130 -2.69 9.37 -1.15
CA LEU A 130 -1.23 9.59 -1.20
C LEU A 130 -0.50 8.85 -0.07
N TYR A 131 -1.10 8.82 1.14
CA TYR A 131 -0.58 7.99 2.23
C TYR A 131 -0.68 6.48 1.96
N SER A 132 -1.66 6.00 1.19
CA SER A 132 -1.69 4.58 0.79
C SER A 132 -0.50 4.23 -0.10
N PHE A 133 -0.18 5.10 -1.07
CA PHE A 133 0.98 4.94 -1.96
C PHE A 133 2.28 4.88 -1.18
N TYR A 134 2.44 5.78 -0.21
CA TYR A 134 3.60 5.78 0.67
C TYR A 134 3.70 4.51 1.51
N PHE A 135 2.58 4.08 2.10
CA PHE A 135 2.52 2.87 2.92
C PHE A 135 2.93 1.62 2.13
N ILE A 136 2.32 1.38 0.97
CA ILE A 136 2.62 0.18 0.18
C ILE A 136 4.04 0.21 -0.39
N GLY A 137 4.52 1.38 -0.84
CA GLY A 137 5.88 1.51 -1.36
C GLY A 137 6.91 1.13 -0.30
N ALA A 138 6.69 1.56 0.95
CA ALA A 138 7.56 1.20 2.05
C ALA A 138 7.40 -0.26 2.49
N PHE A 139 6.19 -0.81 2.45
CA PHE A 139 5.94 -2.22 2.72
C PHE A 139 6.64 -3.12 1.70
N ILE A 140 6.58 -2.78 0.40
CA ILE A 140 7.33 -3.48 -0.65
C ILE A 140 8.83 -3.34 -0.42
N GLY A 141 9.32 -2.14 -0.09
CA GLY A 141 10.74 -1.92 0.24
C GLY A 141 11.22 -2.79 1.41
N MET A 142 10.42 -2.90 2.47
CA MET A 142 10.71 -3.81 3.60
C MET A 142 10.68 -5.28 3.17
N THR A 143 9.71 -5.65 2.33
CA THR A 143 9.58 -7.01 1.79
C THR A 143 10.83 -7.39 0.99
N ILE A 144 11.35 -6.49 0.16
CA ILE A 144 12.59 -6.71 -0.61
C ILE A 144 13.76 -7.06 0.31
N ILE A 145 13.95 -6.34 1.42
CA ILE A 145 15.02 -6.62 2.39
C ILE A 145 14.86 -8.02 2.99
N VAL A 146 13.63 -8.41 3.33
CA VAL A 146 13.33 -9.75 3.86
C VAL A 146 13.65 -10.84 2.82
N TYR A 147 13.28 -10.65 1.56
CA TYR A 147 13.59 -11.59 0.47
C TYR A 147 15.09 -11.73 0.22
N ILE A 148 15.86 -10.64 0.29
CA ILE A 148 17.34 -10.70 0.22
C ILE A 148 17.89 -11.52 1.39
N GLY A 149 17.39 -11.31 2.61
CA GLY A 149 17.80 -12.09 3.78
C GLY A 149 17.55 -13.60 3.59
N MET A 150 16.40 -13.95 3.03
CA MET A 150 16.05 -15.35 2.73
C MET A 150 16.95 -15.97 1.66
N TYR A 151 17.26 -15.20 0.61
CA TYR A 151 18.20 -15.64 -0.43
C TYR A 151 19.58 -15.97 0.15
N LEU A 152 20.10 -15.09 1.02
CA LEU A 152 21.39 -15.32 1.69
C LEU A 152 21.35 -16.52 2.64
N MET A 153 20.27 -16.68 3.41
CA MET A 153 20.08 -17.84 4.29
C MET A 153 20.04 -19.17 3.51
N SER A 154 19.55 -19.16 2.27
CA SER A 154 19.46 -20.35 1.43
C SER A 154 20.80 -20.92 0.95
N PHE A 155 21.91 -20.22 1.17
CA PHE A 155 23.27 -20.74 0.94
C PHE A 155 23.86 -21.45 2.14
N SER A 156 23.29 -21.26 3.33
CA SER A 156 23.78 -21.90 4.54
C SER A 156 23.19 -23.31 4.64
N ASP A 157 23.99 -24.29 5.03
CA ASP A 157 23.55 -25.67 5.34
C ASP A 157 22.77 -25.74 6.67
N ILE A 158 21.97 -24.71 6.98
CA ILE A 158 21.09 -24.72 8.13
C ILE A 158 20.04 -25.79 7.86
N VAL A 159 19.96 -26.77 8.77
CA VAL A 159 18.95 -27.84 8.72
C VAL A 159 17.58 -27.21 8.96
N ALA A 160 16.94 -26.76 7.89
CA ALA A 160 15.59 -26.23 7.94
C ALA A 160 14.66 -27.35 8.43
N THR A 161 13.98 -27.12 9.56
CA THR A 161 12.96 -28.03 10.05
C THR A 161 11.68 -27.82 9.24
N SER A 162 10.90 -28.89 9.03
CA SER A 162 9.60 -28.81 8.34
C SER A 162 8.71 -27.69 8.89
N TYR A 163 8.66 -27.53 10.22
CA TYR A 163 7.91 -26.47 10.89
C TYR A 163 8.39 -25.05 10.56
N THR A 164 9.71 -24.82 10.53
CA THR A 164 10.28 -23.51 10.18
C THR A 164 10.01 -23.15 8.73
N THR A 165 10.06 -24.14 7.82
CA THR A 165 9.76 -23.95 6.39
C THR A 165 8.31 -23.51 6.16
N ILE A 166 7.34 -24.09 6.88
CA ILE A 166 5.92 -23.69 6.79
C ILE A 166 5.72 -22.25 7.23
N ILE A 167 6.23 -21.88 8.41
CA ILE A 167 6.00 -20.53 8.97
C ILE A 167 6.61 -19.47 8.07
N ILE A 168 7.84 -19.69 7.63
CA ILE A 168 8.57 -18.74 6.80
C ILE A 168 7.91 -18.62 5.43
N SER A 169 7.59 -19.73 4.77
CA SER A 169 6.92 -19.71 3.46
C SER A 169 5.55 -19.04 3.52
N PHE A 170 4.79 -19.27 4.60
CA PHE A 170 3.52 -18.60 4.85
C PHE A 170 3.69 -17.07 4.94
N ILE A 171 4.64 -16.60 5.75
CA ILE A 171 4.89 -15.16 5.94
C ILE A 171 5.33 -14.51 4.63
N LEU A 172 6.28 -15.11 3.91
CA LEU A 172 6.80 -14.56 2.66
C LEU A 172 5.73 -14.50 1.56
N SER A 173 4.95 -15.58 1.43
CA SER A 173 3.85 -15.64 0.48
C SER A 173 2.78 -14.60 0.81
N TYR A 174 2.46 -14.43 2.10
CA TYR A 174 1.52 -13.41 2.55
C TYR A 174 1.99 -12.00 2.17
N MET A 175 3.25 -11.64 2.47
CA MET A 175 3.80 -10.33 2.14
C MET A 175 3.79 -10.07 0.63
N PHE A 176 4.11 -11.07 -0.18
CA PHE A 176 4.10 -10.95 -1.64
C PHE A 176 2.68 -10.79 -2.19
N CYS A 177 1.75 -11.67 -1.82
CA CYS A 177 0.36 -11.60 -2.28
C CYS A 177 -0.31 -10.29 -1.85
N PHE A 178 -0.12 -9.88 -0.60
CA PHE A 178 -0.62 -8.60 -0.10
C PHE A 178 -0.10 -7.43 -0.94
N SER A 179 1.19 -7.44 -1.28
CA SER A 179 1.79 -6.41 -2.13
C SER A 179 1.12 -6.32 -3.51
N ILE A 180 0.80 -7.45 -4.13
CA ILE A 180 0.11 -7.49 -5.43
C ILE A 180 -1.30 -6.93 -5.32
N PHE A 181 -2.13 -7.50 -4.45
CA PHE A 181 -3.55 -7.13 -4.39
C PHE A 181 -3.75 -5.69 -3.94
N TYR A 182 -2.95 -5.23 -2.98
CA TYR A 182 -3.01 -3.83 -2.54
C TYR A 182 -2.57 -2.87 -3.66
N SER A 183 -1.55 -3.24 -4.46
CA SER A 183 -1.13 -2.43 -5.62
C SER A 183 -2.24 -2.32 -6.68
N ILE A 184 -2.98 -3.42 -6.92
CA ILE A 184 -4.14 -3.42 -7.84
C ILE A 184 -5.27 -2.53 -7.31
N ALA A 185 -5.57 -2.61 -6.01
CA ALA A 185 -6.58 -1.75 -5.38
C ALA A 185 -6.22 -0.26 -5.46
N LEU A 186 -4.93 0.07 -5.33
CA LEU A 186 -4.42 1.43 -5.52
C LEU A 186 -4.59 1.92 -6.94
N LEU A 187 -4.28 1.08 -7.93
CA LEU A 187 -4.47 1.43 -9.34
C LEU A 187 -5.94 1.78 -9.62
N GLY A 188 -6.87 0.97 -9.13
CA GLY A 188 -8.31 1.25 -9.25
C GLY A 188 -8.71 2.57 -8.59
N THR A 189 -8.05 2.95 -7.50
CA THR A 189 -8.26 4.23 -6.82
C THR A 189 -7.71 5.40 -7.63
N CYS A 190 -6.52 5.27 -8.22
CA CYS A 190 -5.94 6.30 -9.10
C CYS A 190 -6.80 6.55 -10.34
N LEU A 191 -7.28 5.49 -10.99
CA LEU A 191 -8.17 5.61 -12.15
C LEU A 191 -9.45 6.37 -11.79
N ARG A 192 -10.05 6.09 -10.62
CA ARG A 192 -11.24 6.80 -10.17
C ARG A 192 -11.00 8.28 -9.96
N ILE A 193 -9.86 8.66 -9.37
CA ILE A 193 -9.50 10.07 -9.18
C ILE A 193 -9.25 10.74 -10.53
N PHE A 194 -8.56 10.07 -11.44
CA PHE A 194 -8.32 10.59 -12.78
C PHE A 194 -9.64 10.90 -13.50
N LEU A 195 -10.61 9.98 -13.47
CA LEU A 195 -11.94 10.20 -14.06
C LEU A 195 -12.70 11.36 -13.41
N VAL A 196 -12.67 11.45 -12.08
CA VAL A 196 -13.30 12.57 -11.35
C VAL A 196 -12.64 13.90 -11.71
N SER A 197 -11.30 13.95 -11.80
CA SER A 197 -10.56 15.14 -12.21
C SER A 197 -10.93 15.57 -13.63
N TYR A 198 -11.09 14.61 -14.54
CA TYR A 198 -11.50 14.84 -15.92
C TYR A 198 -12.93 15.41 -16.01
N GLU A 199 -13.88 14.83 -15.27
CA GLU A 199 -15.26 15.31 -15.22
C GLU A 199 -15.33 16.77 -14.75
N PHE A 200 -14.62 17.12 -13.67
CA PHE A 200 -14.55 18.50 -13.18
C PHE A 200 -13.89 19.47 -14.17
N SER A 201 -12.88 19.04 -14.92
CA SER A 201 -12.27 19.88 -15.95
C SER A 201 -13.26 20.20 -17.07
N ASN A 202 -14.13 19.25 -17.41
CA ASN A 202 -15.11 19.38 -18.49
C ASN A 202 -16.33 20.25 -18.07
N GLU A 203 -16.83 20.09 -16.84
CA GLU A 203 -17.92 20.93 -16.30
C GLU A 203 -17.52 22.43 -16.28
N ASN A 204 -16.27 22.72 -15.89
CA ASN A 204 -15.77 24.09 -15.85
C ASN A 204 -15.53 24.71 -17.25
N GLN A 205 -15.24 23.90 -18.27
CA GLN A 205 -15.17 24.39 -19.65
C GLN A 205 -16.56 24.81 -20.13
N LYS A 206 -17.58 23.98 -19.90
CA LYS A 206 -18.96 24.29 -20.27
C LYS A 206 -19.52 25.52 -19.54
N ALA A 207 -19.10 25.77 -18.30
CA ALA A 207 -19.51 26.95 -17.53
C ALA A 207 -18.83 28.26 -17.97
N ASN A 208 -17.67 28.19 -18.65
CA ASN A 208 -16.98 29.37 -19.21
C ASN A 208 -17.39 29.68 -20.67
N GLU A 209 -18.14 28.77 -21.31
CA GLU A 209 -18.70 28.95 -22.65
C GLU A 209 -20.16 29.49 -22.61
N GLN A 210 -20.73 29.70 -21.42
CA GLN A 210 -22.03 30.33 -21.17
C GLN A 210 -21.86 31.74 -20.60
#